data_AF-A0A1H8G6X8-F1
#
_entry.id   AF-A0A1H8G6X8-F1
#
_cell.length_a   1.000
_cell.length_b   1.000
_cell.length_c   1.000
_cell.angle_alpha   90.00
_cell.angle_beta   90.00
_cell.angle_gamma   90.00
#
_symmetry.space_group_name_H-M   'P 1'
#
loop_
_entity.id
_entity.type
_entity.pdbx_description
1 polymer ?
#
loop_
_entity_poly.entity_id
_entity_poly.type
_entity_poly.pdbx_seq_one_letter_code
_entity_poly.pdbx_strand_id
1 'polypeptide(L)' 'MNFDYLLNALFGEREVLHALECSVCGFDEIYYIDPSTKKQIGRACQGCQFVQKFEF' A
#
# COMPACT_ATOMS: atom_id res chain seq x y z
N MET A 1 -12.02 3.82 11.92
CA MET A 1 -11.51 2.69 11.10
C MET A 1 -9.99 2.75 11.12
N ASN A 2 -9.32 1.65 11.47
CA ASN A 2 -7.86 1.61 11.49
C ASN A 2 -7.35 1.33 10.06
N PHE A 3 -6.51 2.21 9.52
CA PHE A 3 -5.93 2.05 8.20
C PHE A 3 -5.15 0.73 8.08
N ASP A 4 -4.50 0.29 9.16
CA ASP A 4 -3.80 -1.00 9.21
C ASP A 4 -4.75 -2.20 9.02
N TYR A 5 -5.98 -2.14 9.53
CA TYR A 5 -6.96 -3.21 9.29
C TYR A 5 -7.35 -3.29 7.81
N LEU A 6 -7.52 -2.15 7.14
CA LEU A 6 -7.81 -2.10 5.70
C LEU A 6 -6.65 -2.69 4.89
N LEU A 7 -5.41 -2.29 5.21
CA LEU A 7 -4.23 -2.83 4.54
C LEU A 7 -4.08 -4.33 4.74
N ASN A 8 -4.30 -4.84 5.96
CA ASN A 8 -4.25 -6.26 6.25
C ASN A 8 -5.33 -7.04 5.49
N ALA A 9 -6.55 -6.50 5.37
CA ALA A 9 -7.63 -7.14 4.64
C ALA A 9 -7.38 -7.21 3.12
N LEU A 10 -6.71 -6.20 2.54
CA LEU A 10 -6.49 -6.12 1.09
C LEU A 10 -5.21 -6.79 0.62
N PHE A 11 -4.12 -6.61 1.36
CA PHE A 11 -2.77 -7.03 0.99
C PHE A 11 -2.27 -8.25 1.77
N GLY A 12 -2.78 -8.50 2.99
CA GLY A 12 -2.22 -9.55 3.84
C GLY A 12 -0.77 -9.24 4.23
N GLU A 13 0.08 -10.28 4.18
CA GLU A 13 1.52 -10.17 4.40
C GLU A 13 2.17 -9.31 3.30
N ARG A 14 2.96 -8.32 3.71
CA ARG A 14 3.53 -7.31 2.81
C ARG A 14 4.83 -6.76 3.35
N GLU A 15 5.73 -6.40 2.45
CA GLU A 15 6.93 -5.61 2.75
C GLU A 15 6.83 -4.25 2.06
N VAL A 16 7.41 -3.23 2.70
CA VAL A 16 7.54 -1.90 2.09
C VAL A 16 8.60 -1.96 1.01
N LEU A 17 8.24 -1.57 -0.21
CA LEU A 17 9.18 -1.44 -1.32
C LEU A 17 9.80 -0.04 -1.35
N HIS A 18 8.96 0.99 -1.44
CA HIS A 18 9.37 2.40 -1.40
C HIS A 18 8.20 3.31 -1.04
N ALA A 19 8.51 4.55 -0.68
CA ALA A 19 7.55 5.62 -0.45
C ALA A 19 7.73 6.72 -1.51
N LEU A 20 6.62 7.33 -1.94
CA LEU A 20 6.58 8.48 -2.84
C LEU A 20 5.58 9.50 -2.30
N GLU A 21 5.65 10.74 -2.77
CA GLU A 21 4.64 11.74 -2.45
C GLU A 21 3.32 11.41 -3.18
N CYS A 22 2.23 11.32 -2.41
CA CYS A 22 0.89 11.07 -2.92
C CYS A 22 0.42 12.26 -3.75
N SER A 23 0.08 12.02 -5.01
CA SER A 23 -0.42 13.07 -5.92
C SER A 23 -1.78 13.66 -5.53
N VAL A 24 -2.50 13.03 -4.59
CA VAL A 24 -3.83 13.46 -4.14
C VAL A 24 -3.74 14.40 -2.94
N CYS A 25 -2.87 14.09 -1.96
CA CYS A 25 -2.86 14.79 -0.67
C CYS A 25 -1.46 15.24 -0.19
N GLY A 26 -0.40 14.94 -0.95
CA GLY A 26 0.98 15.31 -0.60
C GLY A 26 1.60 14.52 0.56
N PHE A 27 0.89 13.53 1.13
CA PHE A 27 1.42 12.61 2.15
C PHE A 27 2.20 11.45 1.52
N ASP A 28 2.85 10.63 2.33
CA ASP A 28 3.50 9.41 1.86
C ASP A 28 2.49 8.40 1.28
N GLU A 29 2.72 8.03 0.01
CA GLU A 29 2.14 6.89 -0.69
C GLU A 29 3.17 5.75 -0.69
N ILE A 30 2.84 4.67 0.01
CA ILE A 30 3.71 3.52 0.20
C ILE A 30 3.36 2.45 -0.82
N TYR A 31 4.38 1.93 -1.51
CA TYR A 31 4.28 0.80 -2.42
C TYR A 31 4.71 -0.47 -1.69
N TYR A 32 3.94 -1.54 -1.88
CA TYR A 32 4.13 -2.81 -1.19
C TYR A 32 4.47 -3.92 -2.16
N ILE A 33 5.27 -4.86 -1.69
CA ILE A 33 5.58 -6.12 -2.37
C ILE A 33 5.15 -7.32 -1.51
N ASP A 34 4.85 -8.42 -2.18
CA ASP A 34 4.65 -9.72 -1.55
C ASP A 34 6.02 -10.27 -1.09
N PRO A 35 6.16 -10.66 0.19
CA PRO A 35 7.44 -11.10 0.74
C PRO A 35 7.99 -12.37 0.09
N SER A 36 7.12 -13.22 -0.47
CA SER A 36 7.48 -14.55 -1.00
C SER A 36 7.82 -14.51 -2.49
N THR A 37 7.02 -13.80 -3.28
CA THR A 37 7.15 -13.70 -4.74
C THR A 37 7.91 -12.45 -5.19
N LYS A 38 8.14 -11.49 -4.28
CA LYS A 38 8.76 -10.18 -4.54
C LYS A 38 8.05 -9.36 -5.62
N LYS A 39 6.81 -9.72 -5.97
CA LYS A 39 5.97 -8.93 -6.88
C LYS A 39 5.36 -7.76 -6.14
N GLN A 40 5.22 -6.63 -6.82
CA GLN A 40 4.41 -5.54 -6.30
C GLN A 40 2.98 -6.03 -6.11
N ILE A 41 2.32 -5.65 -5.02
CA ILE A 41 0.94 -6.08 -4.72
C ILE A 41 -0.02 -4.91 -4.64
N GLY A 42 0.50 -3.69 -4.49
CA GLY A 42 -0.31 -2.49 -4.44
C GLY A 42 0.40 -1.32 -3.81
N ARG A 43 -0.37 -0.27 -3.61
CA ARG A 43 0.06 0.97 -2.97
C ARG A 43 -1.03 1.51 -2.05
N ALA A 44 -0.64 2.29 -1.06
CA ALA A 44 -1.60 2.95 -0.19
C ALA A 44 -1.06 4.26 0.39
N CYS A 45 -1.97 5.20 0.67
CA CYS A 45 -1.65 6.44 1.35
C CYS A 45 -2.53 6.57 2.60
N GLN A 46 -1.89 6.75 3.76
CA GLN A 46 -2.60 6.92 5.03
C GLN A 46 -3.30 8.27 5.13
N GLY A 47 -2.76 9.31 4.47
CA GLY A 47 -3.30 10.68 4.50
C GLY A 47 -4.70 10.76 3.91
N CYS A 48 -4.87 10.31 2.66
CA CYS A 48 -6.19 10.27 1.99
C CYS A 48 -6.94 8.94 2.14
N GLN A 49 -6.38 7.98 2.90
CA GLN A 49 -6.90 6.61 3.05
C GLN A 49 -7.10 5.85 1.73
N PHE A 50 -6.36 6.24 0.69
CA PHE A 50 -6.41 5.58 -0.60
C PHE A 50 -5.66 4.24 -0.54
N VAL A 51 -6.24 3.19 -1.10
CA VAL A 51 -5.61 1.89 -1.26
C VAL A 51 -5.91 1.35 -2.64
N GLN A 52 -4.87 0.88 -3.34
CA GLN A 52 -5.00 0.25 -4.65
C GLN A 52 -4.23 -1.06 -4.66
N LYS A 53 -4.94 -2.15 -4.96
CA LYS A 53 -4.35 -3.46 -5.23
C LYS A 53 -4.01 -3.59 -6.71
N PHE A 54 -2.88 -4.21 -7.00
CA PHE A 54 -2.49 -4.55 -8.35
C PHE A 54 -2.86 -6.02 -8.61
N GLU A 55 -3.63 -6.27 -9.66
CA GLU A 55 -3.92 -7.62 -10.15
C GLU A 55 -2.98 -7.92 -11.31
N PHE A 56 -2.34 -9.10 -11.28
CA PHE A 56 -1.41 -9.58 -12.31
C PHE A 56 -1.93 -10.89 -12.92
#